data_AF-A0A836UK64-F1
#
_entry.id   AF-A0A836UK64-F1
#
_cell.length_a   1.000
_cell.length_b   1.000
_cell.length_c   1.000
_cell.angle_alpha   90.00
_cell.angle_beta   90.00
_cell.angle_gamma   90.00
#
_symmetry.space_group_name_H-M   'P 1'
#
loop_
_entity.id
_entity.type
_entity.pdbx_description
1 polymer ?
#
loop_
_entity_poly.entity_id
_entity_poly.type
_entity_poly.pdbx_seq_one_letter_code
_entity_poly.pdbx_strand_id
1 'polypeptide(L)'
;MADTCEILDLLDLQCGDYRAMYAIGIEQRDCVEREDLVGLETAFARMQELMDRVRLRQQHMPDPRNGGPEVGARVDTMRNLLYELEGLRHDTQEMAQKLLVATRGEMRQMGKGRQAFRGYKSASPGKSRLYDGTR
;
A
#
# COMPACT_ATOMS: atom_id res chain seq x y z
N MET A 1 -39.57 13.45 9.57
CA MET A 1 -39.78 12.16 8.89
C MET A 1 -38.96 12.07 7.61
N ALA A 2 -39.01 13.05 6.68
CA ALA A 2 -38.17 13.06 5.47
C ALA A 2 -36.65 13.13 5.75
N ASP A 3 -36.25 13.92 6.76
CA ASP A 3 -34.84 14.17 7.14
C ASP A 3 -34.08 12.89 7.54
N THR A 4 -34.72 11.96 8.25
CA THR A 4 -34.05 10.73 8.72
C THR A 4 -33.81 9.72 7.59
N CYS A 5 -34.73 9.62 6.61
CA CYS A 5 -34.55 8.73 5.46
C CYS A 5 -33.39 9.20 4.58
N GLU A 6 -33.31 10.50 4.29
CA GLU A 6 -32.20 11.08 3.50
C GLU A 6 -30.85 10.89 4.20
N ILE A 7 -30.80 11.01 5.53
CA ILE A 7 -29.60 10.72 6.32
C ILE A 7 -29.18 9.26 6.17
N LEU A 8 -30.12 8.33 6.30
CA LEU A 8 -29.83 6.90 6.19
C LEU A 8 -29.31 6.56 4.79
N ASP A 9 -29.91 7.12 3.74
CA ASP A 9 -29.45 6.91 2.36
C ASP A 9 -28.01 7.41 2.16
N LEU A 10 -27.67 8.59 2.70
CA LEU A 10 -26.31 9.11 2.62
C LEU A 10 -25.31 8.25 3.39
N LEU A 11 -25.70 7.73 4.56
CA LEU A 11 -24.86 6.85 5.37
C LEU A 11 -24.65 5.49 4.70
N ASP A 12 -25.68 4.93 4.07
CA ASP A 12 -25.59 3.67 3.34
C ASP A 12 -24.69 3.82 2.10
N LEU A 13 -24.80 4.94 1.36
CA LEU A 13 -23.86 5.28 0.28
C LEU A 13 -22.42 5.36 0.79
N GLN A 14 -22.20 5.96 1.95
CA GLN A 14 -20.87 6.09 2.53
C GLN A 14 -20.30 4.76 3.03
N CYS A 15 -21.15 3.88 3.59
CA CYS A 15 -20.77 2.49 3.86
C CYS A 15 -20.37 1.75 2.58
N GLY A 16 -21.10 1.98 1.48
CA GLY A 16 -20.78 1.45 0.15
C GLY A 16 -19.39 1.87 -0.32
N ASP A 17 -19.05 3.16 -0.21
CA ASP A 17 -17.73 3.67 -0.58
C ASP A 17 -16.62 3.06 0.29
N TYR A 18 -16.81 2.92 1.61
CA TYR A 18 -15.80 2.28 2.46
C TYR A 18 -15.59 0.80 2.15
N ARG A 19 -16.66 0.05 1.82
CA ARG A 19 -16.52 -1.33 1.34
C ARG A 19 -15.78 -1.41 0.01
N ALA A 20 -16.05 -0.48 -0.91
CA ALA A 20 -15.34 -0.41 -2.18
C ALA A 20 -13.85 -0.05 -1.98
N MET A 21 -13.55 0.87 -1.06
CA MET A 21 -12.17 1.17 -0.66
C MET A 21 -11.49 -0.07 -0.08
N TYR A 22 -12.19 -0.87 0.71
CA TYR A 22 -11.62 -2.08 1.30
C TYR A 22 -11.24 -3.11 0.22
N ALA A 23 -12.12 -3.31 -0.76
CA ALA A 23 -11.83 -4.16 -1.91
C ALA A 23 -10.60 -3.67 -2.70
N ILE A 24 -10.49 -2.36 -2.95
CA ILE A 24 -9.30 -1.79 -3.60
C ILE A 24 -8.06 -1.95 -2.73
N GLY A 25 -8.17 -1.84 -1.41
CA GLY A 25 -7.06 -2.10 -0.50
C GLY A 25 -6.53 -3.53 -0.62
N ILE A 26 -7.41 -4.51 -0.82
CA ILE A 26 -7.01 -5.89 -1.11
C ILE A 26 -6.29 -5.96 -2.46
N GLU A 27 -6.83 -5.32 -3.50
CA GLU A 27 -6.18 -5.24 -4.80
C GLU A 27 -4.77 -4.61 -4.71
N GLN A 28 -4.60 -3.55 -3.92
CA GLN A 28 -3.30 -2.91 -3.68
C GLN A 28 -2.32 -3.87 -3.01
N ARG A 29 -2.76 -4.59 -1.98
CA ARG A 29 -1.94 -5.61 -1.30
C ARG A 29 -1.51 -6.71 -2.27
N ASP A 30 -2.44 -7.21 -3.08
CA ASP A 30 -2.16 -8.26 -4.06
C ASP A 30 -1.19 -7.75 -5.16
N CYS A 31 -1.28 -6.48 -5.56
CA CYS A 31 -0.31 -5.86 -6.47
C CYS A 31 1.08 -5.75 -5.84
N VAL A 32 1.16 -5.38 -4.55
CA VAL A 32 2.43 -5.35 -3.81
C VAL A 32 3.05 -6.73 -3.73
N GLU A 33 2.28 -7.77 -3.41
CA GLU A 33 2.74 -9.16 -3.36
C GLU A 33 3.28 -9.65 -4.70
N ARG A 34 2.68 -9.21 -5.82
CA ARG A 34 3.08 -9.57 -7.18
C ARG A 34 4.11 -8.63 -7.81
N GLU A 35 4.55 -7.60 -7.08
CA GLU A 35 5.40 -6.52 -7.59
C GLU A 35 4.81 -5.81 -8.84
N ASP A 36 3.48 -5.79 -8.98
CA ASP A 36 2.76 -5.17 -10.10
C ASP A 36 2.57 -3.66 -9.86
N LEU A 37 3.54 -2.88 -10.32
CA LEU A 37 3.53 -1.42 -10.17
C LEU A 37 2.41 -0.73 -10.97
N VAL A 38 2.04 -1.27 -12.14
CA VAL A 38 1.02 -0.66 -13.01
C VAL A 38 -0.38 -0.90 -12.42
N GLY A 39 -0.63 -2.12 -11.93
CA GLY A 39 -1.84 -2.45 -11.18
C GLY A 39 -1.95 -1.60 -9.92
N LEU A 40 -0.85 -1.42 -9.19
CA LEU A 40 -0.80 -0.62 -7.97
C LEU A 40 -1.14 0.86 -8.23
N GLU A 41 -0.58 1.48 -9.28
CA GLU A 41 -0.89 2.86 -9.67
C GLU A 41 -2.37 3.04 -10.02
N THR A 42 -2.93 2.09 -10.78
CA THR A 42 -4.35 2.07 -11.15
C THR A 42 -5.25 1.96 -9.91
N ALA A 43 -4.89 1.09 -8.97
CA ALA A 43 -5.62 0.91 -7.72
C ALA A 43 -5.55 2.17 -6.83
N PHE A 44 -4.41 2.87 -6.79
CA PHE A 44 -4.29 4.16 -6.09
C PHE A 44 -5.20 5.24 -6.69
N ALA A 45 -5.29 5.34 -8.01
CA ALA A 45 -6.19 6.29 -8.66
C ALA A 45 -7.66 6.03 -8.27
N ARG A 46 -8.10 4.77 -8.32
CA ARG A 46 -9.46 4.38 -7.88
C ARG A 46 -9.72 4.66 -6.40
N MET A 47 -8.74 4.41 -5.53
CA MET A 47 -8.82 4.73 -4.11
C MET A 47 -9.00 6.25 -3.90
N GLN A 48 -8.24 7.06 -4.64
CA GLN A 48 -8.31 8.52 -4.56
C GLN A 48 -9.70 9.03 -4.97
N GLU A 49 -10.28 8.50 -6.04
CA GLU A 49 -11.65 8.86 -6.45
C GLU A 49 -12.68 8.57 -5.37
N LEU A 50 -12.59 7.43 -4.69
CA LEU A 50 -13.50 7.09 -3.59
C LEU A 50 -13.30 8.02 -2.39
N MET A 51 -12.05 8.32 -2.02
CA MET A 51 -11.76 9.26 -0.94
C MET A 51 -12.34 10.65 -1.22
N ASP A 52 -12.25 11.11 -2.46
CA ASP A 52 -12.79 12.41 -2.85
C ASP A 52 -14.33 12.41 -2.84
N ARG A 53 -14.98 11.35 -3.30
CA ARG A 53 -16.44 11.17 -3.17
C ARG A 53 -16.90 11.18 -1.71
N VAL A 54 -16.20 10.45 -0.85
CA VAL A 54 -16.46 10.40 0.60
C VAL A 54 -16.33 11.81 1.21
N ARG A 55 -15.26 12.53 0.91
CA ARG A 55 -15.03 13.90 1.41
C ARG A 55 -16.13 14.86 0.97
N LEU A 56 -16.53 14.80 -0.30
CA LEU A 56 -17.64 15.63 -0.80
C LEU A 56 -18.95 15.31 -0.09
N ARG A 57 -19.27 14.03 0.13
CA ARG A 57 -20.48 13.64 0.86
C ARG A 57 -20.47 14.08 2.32
N GLN A 58 -19.32 13.99 3.00
CA GLN A 58 -19.16 14.43 4.39
C GLN A 58 -19.45 15.92 4.58
N GLN A 59 -19.18 16.76 3.57
CA GLN A 59 -19.51 18.20 3.62
C GLN A 59 -21.03 18.46 3.65
N HIS A 60 -21.82 17.52 3.12
CA HIS A 60 -23.27 17.60 3.05
C HIS A 60 -23.96 16.73 4.11
N MET A 61 -23.20 16.05 4.97
CA MET A 61 -23.76 15.15 5.97
C MET A 61 -24.28 15.96 7.17
N PRO A 62 -25.59 15.90 7.47
CA PRO A 62 -26.15 16.58 8.64
C PRO A 62 -25.69 15.89 9.94
N ASP A 63 -25.77 16.59 11.07
CA ASP A 63 -25.28 16.10 12.36
C ASP A 63 -26.03 14.83 12.80
N PRO A 64 -25.36 13.67 12.89
CA PRO A 64 -26.00 12.41 13.25
C PRO A 64 -26.43 12.33 14.72
N ARG A 65 -26.07 13.31 15.58
CA ARG A 65 -26.43 13.33 17.01
C ARG A 65 -27.94 13.38 17.27
N ASN A 66 -28.71 13.85 16.30
CA ASN A 66 -30.18 13.86 16.37
C ASN A 66 -30.82 12.62 15.72
N GLY A 67 -30.00 11.66 15.28
CA GLY A 67 -30.44 10.45 14.61
C GLY A 67 -31.02 9.40 15.57
N GLY A 68 -32.01 8.66 15.10
CA GLY A 68 -32.53 7.48 15.80
C GLY A 68 -31.51 6.32 15.85
N PRO A 69 -31.86 5.19 16.48
CA PRO A 69 -30.96 4.04 16.64
C PRO A 69 -30.41 3.48 15.32
N GLU A 70 -31.15 3.63 14.22
CA GLU A 70 -30.72 3.20 12.88
C GLU A 70 -29.50 3.98 12.38
N VAL A 71 -29.49 5.31 12.59
CA VAL A 71 -28.36 6.18 12.25
C VAL A 71 -27.13 5.77 13.06
N GLY A 72 -27.30 5.49 14.36
CA GLY A 72 -26.23 4.97 15.22
C GLY A 72 -25.62 3.68 14.68
N ALA A 73 -26.45 2.71 14.29
CA ALA A 73 -25.98 1.45 13.73
C ALA A 73 -25.16 1.62 12.43
N ARG A 74 -25.52 2.57 11.56
CA ARG A 74 -24.76 2.86 10.34
C ARG A 74 -23.44 3.55 10.66
N VAL A 75 -23.45 4.48 11.62
CA VAL A 75 -22.22 5.13 12.10
C VAL A 75 -21.24 4.12 12.69
N ASP A 76 -21.73 3.17 13.50
CA ASP A 76 -20.90 2.09 14.04
C ASP A 76 -20.37 1.17 12.93
N THR A 77 -21.20 0.85 11.93
CA THR A 77 -20.77 0.09 10.75
C THR A 77 -19.64 0.80 10.00
N MET A 78 -19.78 2.10 9.73
CA MET A 78 -18.73 2.90 9.10
C MET A 78 -17.46 2.93 9.93
N ARG A 79 -17.58 3.07 11.25
CA ARG A 79 -16.43 3.06 12.15
C ARG A 79 -15.67 1.74 12.07
N ASN A 80 -16.38 0.60 12.07
CA ASN A 80 -15.76 -0.71 11.92
C ASN A 80 -15.04 -0.85 10.56
N LEU A 81 -15.68 -0.42 9.46
CA LEU A 81 -15.06 -0.43 8.13
C LEU A 81 -13.80 0.44 8.07
N LEU A 82 -13.79 1.60 8.73
CA LEU A 82 -12.62 2.48 8.82
C LEU A 82 -11.48 1.82 9.60
N TYR A 83 -11.77 1.10 10.69
CA TYR A 83 -10.76 0.34 11.42
C TYR A 83 -10.17 -0.79 10.57
N GLU A 84 -11.00 -1.52 9.83
CA GLU A 84 -10.54 -2.57 8.92
C GLU A 84 -9.65 -2.00 7.79
N LEU A 85 -10.04 -0.87 7.22
CA LEU A 85 -9.26 -0.13 6.22
C LEU A 85 -7.91 0.32 6.76
N GLU A 86 -7.87 0.85 7.98
CA GLU A 86 -6.63 1.28 8.61
C GLU A 86 -5.67 0.12 8.86
N GLY A 87 -6.19 -1.02 9.34
CA GLY A 87 -5.44 -2.26 9.50
C GLY A 87 -4.86 -2.75 8.17
N LEU A 88 -5.70 -2.87 7.14
CA LEU A 88 -5.27 -3.31 5.81
C LEU A 88 -4.20 -2.39 5.20
N ARG A 89 -4.34 -1.08 5.38
CA ARG A 89 -3.34 -0.11 4.95
C ARG A 89 -2.01 -0.33 5.67
N HIS A 90 -2.04 -0.54 6.99
CA HIS A 90 -0.84 -0.77 7.79
C HIS A 90 -0.10 -2.03 7.32
N ASP A 91 -0.82 -3.14 7.16
CA ASP A 91 -0.25 -4.42 6.72
C ASP A 91 0.36 -4.32 5.32
N THR A 92 -0.35 -3.66 4.40
CA THR A 92 0.12 -3.45 3.02
C THR A 92 1.38 -2.58 3.00
N GLN A 93 1.43 -1.54 3.84
CA GLN A 93 2.61 -0.70 3.97
C GLN A 93 3.81 -1.46 4.54
N GLU A 94 3.61 -2.29 5.56
CA GLU A 94 4.68 -3.12 6.14
C GLU A 94 5.24 -4.10 5.10
N MET A 95 4.36 -4.72 4.31
CA MET A 95 4.75 -5.61 3.21
C MET A 95 5.59 -4.87 2.16
N ALA A 96 5.14 -3.71 1.70
CA ALA A 96 5.88 -2.90 0.74
C ALA A 96 7.25 -2.47 1.29
N GLN A 97 7.35 -2.12 2.56
CA GLN A 97 8.63 -1.79 3.20
C GLN A 97 9.60 -3.00 3.21
N LYS A 98 9.11 -4.20 3.52
CA LYS A 98 9.91 -5.43 3.49
C LYS A 98 10.47 -5.70 2.10
N LEU A 99 9.63 -5.59 1.06
CA LEU A 99 10.05 -5.74 -0.33
C LEU A 99 11.13 -4.73 -0.70
N LEU A 100 10.94 -3.44 -0.38
CA LEU A 100 11.94 -2.40 -0.65
C LEU A 100 13.29 -2.66 0.03
N VAL A 101 13.29 -3.21 1.25
CA VAL A 101 14.52 -3.59 1.96
C VAL A 101 15.20 -4.76 1.25
N ALA A 102 14.46 -5.78 0.83
CA ALA A 102 14.98 -6.93 0.09
C ALA A 102 15.60 -6.50 -1.25
N THR A 103 14.86 -5.76 -2.08
CA THR A 103 15.34 -5.26 -3.38
C THR A 103 16.60 -4.39 -3.24
N ARG A 104 16.67 -3.53 -2.20
CA ARG A 104 17.89 -2.75 -1.90
C ARG A 104 19.07 -3.63 -1.51
N GLY A 105 18.82 -4.71 -0.77
CA GLY A 105 19.82 -5.71 -0.42
C GLY A 105 20.42 -6.38 -1.66
N GLU A 106 19.56 -6.83 -2.58
CA GLU A 106 19.95 -7.46 -3.85
C GLU A 106 20.75 -6.50 -4.73
N MET A 107 20.29 -5.26 -4.90
CA MET A 107 21.04 -4.24 -5.67
C MET A 107 22.45 -4.00 -5.12
N ARG A 108 22.61 -3.98 -3.78
CA ARG A 108 23.94 -3.85 -3.14
C ARG A 108 24.82 -5.06 -3.43
N GLN A 109 24.27 -6.27 -3.39
CA GLN A 109 25.00 -7.50 -3.71
C GLN A 109 25.44 -7.52 -5.18
N MET A 110 24.55 -7.14 -6.11
CA MET A 110 24.89 -7.01 -7.53
C MET A 110 25.99 -5.96 -7.76
N GLY A 111 25.94 -4.82 -7.05
CA GLY A 111 26.98 -3.79 -7.09
C GLY A 111 28.35 -4.32 -6.64
N LYS A 112 28.39 -5.08 -5.53
CA LYS A 112 29.62 -5.74 -5.04
C LYS A 112 30.12 -6.81 -6.00
N GLY A 113 29.24 -7.62 -6.59
CA GLY A 113 29.60 -8.62 -7.60
C GLY A 113 30.22 -8.00 -8.85
N ARG A 114 29.68 -6.86 -9.31
CA ARG A 114 30.25 -6.09 -10.44
C ARG A 114 31.60 -5.47 -10.10
N GLN A 115 31.79 -4.96 -8.88
CA GLN A 115 33.09 -4.46 -8.42
C GLN A 115 34.12 -5.59 -8.30
N ALA A 116 33.75 -6.74 -7.73
CA ALA A 116 34.61 -7.91 -7.62
C ALA A 116 35.01 -8.43 -9.01
N PHE A 117 34.06 -8.54 -9.95
CA PHE A 117 34.34 -8.97 -11.33
C PHE A 117 35.26 -7.99 -12.08
N ARG A 118 35.09 -6.67 -11.87
CA ARG A 118 36.03 -5.67 -12.42
C ARG A 118 37.41 -5.75 -11.78
N GLY A 119 37.49 -5.95 -10.46
CA GLY A 119 38.74 -6.16 -9.73
C GLY A 119 39.53 -7.37 -10.24
N TYR A 120 38.82 -8.47 -10.53
CA TYR A 120 39.41 -9.67 -11.16
C TYR A 120 39.86 -9.44 -12.60
N LYS A 121 39.13 -8.67 -13.42
CA LYS A 121 39.56 -8.33 -14.80
C LYS A 121 40.71 -7.32 -14.85
N SER A 122 40.87 -6.45 -13.85
CA SER A 122 42.03 -5.56 -13.73
C SER A 122 43.26 -6.24 -13.15
N ALA A 123 43.11 -7.39 -12.49
CA ALA A 123 44.22 -8.26 -12.13
C ALA A 123 44.67 -9.05 -13.38
N SER A 124 45.35 -8.37 -14.30
CA SER A 124 46.19 -9.05 -15.29
C SER A 124 47.22 -9.88 -14.51
N PRO A 125 47.36 -11.19 -14.76
CA PRO A 125 48.40 -12.03 -14.14
C PRO A 125 49.75 -11.68 -14.77
N GLY A 126 50.26 -10.49 -14.45
CA GLY A 126 51.55 -10.00 -14.86
C GLY A 126 52.46 -9.87 -13.66
N LYS A 127 53.39 -10.82 -13.52
CA LYS A 127 54.45 -10.94 -12.49
C LYS A 127 54.05 -11.62 -11.19
N SER A 128 53.63 -12.88 -11.30
CA SER A 128 54.15 -13.89 -10.37
C SER A 128 55.66 -13.95 -10.57
N ARG A 129 56.43 -13.33 -9.67
CA ARG A 129 57.85 -13.66 -9.50
C ARG A 129 57.87 -15.04 -8.86
N LEU A 130 58.00 -16.07 -9.69
CA LEU A 130 58.47 -17.37 -9.27
C LEU A 130 59.84 -17.15 -8.60
N TYR A 131 59.84 -17.20 -7.28
CA TYR A 131 61.04 -17.39 -6.49
C TYR A 131 61.38 -18.88 -6.59
N ASP A 132 62.23 -19.22 -7.54
CA ASP A 132 62.90 -20.54 -7.57
C ASP A 132 64.06 -20.47 -6.58
N GLY A 133 63.84 -21.10 -5.42
CA GLY A 133 64.92 -21.36 -4.48
C GLY A 133 65.70 -22.58 -4.92
N THR A 134 66.90 -22.37 -5.45
CA THR A 134 68.12 -23.22 -5.31
C THR A 134 69.29 -22.40 -5.89
N ARG A 135 70.47 -22.26 -5.29
CA ARG A 135 71.23 -23.07 -4.33
C ARG A 135 72.22 -22.16 -3.58
#